data_AF-A0A956KTQ8-F1
#
_entry.id   AF-A0A956KTQ8-F1
#
_cell.length_a   1.000
_cell.length_b   1.000
_cell.length_c   1.000
_cell.angle_alpha   90.00
_cell.angle_beta   90.00
_cell.angle_gamma   90.00
#
_symmetry.space_group_name_H-M   'P 1'
#
loop_
_entity.id
_entity.type
_entity.pdbx_description
1 polymer ?
#
loop_
_entity_poly.entity_id
_entity_poly.type
_entity_poly.pdbx_seq_one_letter_code
_entity_poly.pdbx_strand_id
1 'polypeptide(L)'
;MIVMKFGGSSVANRSQIEKVLAIVAARRERRPLVVSSAHKGITDALVAAAHRAATGELEHPECRAPIERQRVILAELGGPADLLDPLFTELSDLLRGLSLVRELSPRSLD
;
A
#
# COMPACT_ATOMS: atom_id res chain seq x y z
N MET A 1 -5.92 -20.83 18.66
CA MET A 1 -5.98 -19.63 17.82
C MET A 1 -4.89 -18.68 18.28
N ILE A 2 -4.05 -18.19 17.37
CA ILE A 2 -2.98 -17.22 17.68
C ILE A 2 -3.08 -16.03 16.73
N VAL A 3 -2.55 -14.87 17.14
CA VAL A 3 -2.44 -13.69 16.27
C VAL A 3 -0.98 -13.50 15.86
N MET A 4 -0.74 -13.29 14.58
CA MET A 4 0.59 -13.09 14.00
C MET A 4 0.60 -11.78 13.23
N LYS A 5 1.32 -10.78 13.74
CA LYS A 5 1.42 -9.46 13.12
C LYS A 5 2.76 -9.31 12.40
N PHE A 6 2.71 -8.85 11.16
CA PHE A 6 3.88 -8.55 10.33
C PHE A 6 3.94 -7.06 9.98
N GLY A 7 5.09 -6.43 10.19
CA GLY A 7 5.31 -5.02 9.83
C GLY A 7 5.63 -4.84 8.35
N GLY A 8 5.66 -3.59 7.88
CA GLY A 8 5.88 -3.30 6.46
C GLY A 8 7.23 -3.79 5.93
N SER A 9 8.28 -3.81 6.77
CA SER A 9 9.58 -4.40 6.41
C SER A 9 9.51 -5.92 6.21
N SER A 10 8.67 -6.62 7.00
CA SER A 10 8.44 -8.06 6.89
C SER A 10 7.64 -8.45 5.65
N VAL A 11 6.98 -7.50 5.00
CA VAL A 11 6.24 -7.72 3.75
C VAL A 11 6.75 -6.82 2.63
N ALA A 12 8.01 -6.37 2.67
CA ALA A 12 8.48 -5.31 1.77
C ALA A 12 8.57 -5.71 0.28
N ASN A 13 8.73 -7.00 -0.02
CA ASN A 13 8.93 -7.56 -1.36
C ASN A 13 8.65 -9.06 -1.35
N ARG A 14 8.73 -9.71 -2.52
CA ARG A 14 8.52 -11.17 -2.66
C ARG A 14 9.29 -11.99 -1.63
N SER A 15 10.60 -11.78 -1.49
CA SER A 15 11.45 -12.60 -0.61
C SER A 15 11.02 -12.51 0.86
N GLN A 16 10.61 -11.33 1.31
CA GLN A 16 10.11 -11.16 2.68
C GLN A 16 8.74 -11.80 2.86
N ILE A 17 7.85 -11.69 1.88
CA ILE A 17 6.53 -12.33 1.88
C ILE A 17 6.66 -13.86 1.93
N GLU A 18 7.58 -14.46 1.17
CA GLU A 18 7.86 -15.89 1.21
C GLU A 18 8.30 -16.37 2.61
N LYS A 19 9.14 -15.58 3.30
CA LYS A 19 9.51 -15.87 4.70
C LYS A 19 8.30 -15.80 5.62
N VAL A 20 7.44 -14.80 5.47
CA VAL A 20 6.20 -14.67 6.24
C VAL A 20 5.29 -15.88 6.01
N LEU A 21 5.10 -16.30 4.76
CA LEU A 21 4.32 -17.47 4.40
C LEU A 21 4.85 -18.74 5.07
N ALA A 22 6.17 -18.94 5.10
CA ALA A 22 6.78 -20.08 5.79
C ALA A 22 6.51 -20.06 7.31
N ILE A 23 6.62 -18.89 7.95
CA ILE A 23 6.36 -18.72 9.39
C ILE A 23 4.89 -19.04 9.73
N VAL A 24 3.96 -18.57 8.90
CA VAL A 24 2.51 -18.82 9.06
C VAL A 24 2.18 -20.29 8.79
N ALA A 25 2.72 -20.87 7.72
CA ALA A 25 2.50 -22.26 7.34
C ALA A 25 2.90 -23.24 8.46
N ALA A 26 4.06 -23.01 9.09
CA ALA A 26 4.54 -23.81 10.22
C ALA A 26 3.64 -23.75 11.48
N ARG A 27 2.66 -22.85 11.53
CA ARG A 27 1.77 -22.64 12.68
C ARG A 27 0.30 -22.84 12.34
N ARG A 28 -0.01 -23.43 11.18
CA ARG A 28 -1.39 -23.64 10.71
C ARG A 28 -2.29 -24.35 11.72
N GLU A 29 -1.79 -25.36 12.43
CA GLU A 29 -2.55 -26.11 13.46
C GLU A 29 -3.04 -25.21 14.61
N ARG A 30 -2.29 -24.13 14.91
CA ARG A 30 -2.67 -23.18 15.96
C ARG A 30 -3.75 -22.19 15.50
N ARG A 31 -4.21 -22.30 14.25
CA ARG A 31 -5.21 -21.44 13.59
C ARG A 31 -4.80 -19.96 13.68
N PRO A 32 -3.80 -19.53 12.89
CA PRO A 32 -3.28 -18.18 12.95
C PRO A 32 -4.23 -17.17 12.29
N LEU A 33 -4.50 -16.06 12.98
CA LEU A 33 -5.02 -14.83 12.39
C LEU A 33 -3.81 -13.97 11.99
N VAL A 34 -3.69 -13.66 10.70
CA VAL A 34 -2.56 -12.87 10.17
C VAL A 34 -2.99 -11.41 10.03
N VAL A 35 -2.21 -10.52 10.63
CA VAL A 35 -2.37 -9.07 10.48
C VAL A 35 -1.13 -8.53 9.78
N SER A 36 -1.31 -7.81 8.67
CA SER A 36 -0.19 -7.19 7.95
C SER A 36 -0.34 -5.68 7.95
N SER A 37 0.78 -4.97 8.13
CA SER A 37 0.88 -3.58 7.71
C SER A 37 0.98 -3.46 6.18
N ALA A 38 0.83 -2.25 5.63
CA ALA A 38 1.21 -1.97 4.25
C ALA A 38 2.69 -2.26 4.00
N HIS A 39 3.08 -2.46 2.74
CA HIS A 39 4.48 -2.66 2.37
C HIS A 39 5.35 -1.48 2.80
N LYS A 40 6.63 -1.76 3.09
CA LYS A 40 7.59 -0.78 3.62
C LYS A 40 7.55 0.52 2.80
N GLY A 41 7.27 1.65 3.48
CA GLY A 41 7.29 2.98 2.89
C GLY A 41 6.10 3.32 1.99
N ILE A 42 5.08 2.46 1.88
CA ILE A 42 3.86 2.77 1.13
C ILE A 42 2.99 3.77 1.90
N THR A 43 2.80 3.59 3.20
CA THR A 43 2.03 4.53 4.03
C THR A 43 2.60 5.95 3.93
N ASP A 44 3.92 6.10 4.11
CA ASP A 44 4.58 7.41 3.99
C ASP A 44 4.44 8.01 2.59
N ALA A 45 4.47 7.17 1.55
CA ALA A 45 4.28 7.62 0.17
C ALA A 45 2.84 8.08 -0.10
N LEU A 46 1.84 7.41 0.48
CA LEU A 46 0.43 7.83 0.39
C LEU A 46 0.22 9.18 1.07
N VAL A 47 0.77 9.34 2.28
CA VAL A 47 0.72 10.61 3.03
C VAL A 47 1.40 11.73 2.25
N ALA A 48 2.59 11.49 1.71
CA ALA A 48 3.31 12.47 0.89
C ALA A 48 2.52 12.85 -0.38
N ALA A 49 1.94 11.86 -1.07
CA ALA A 49 1.10 12.07 -2.23
C ALA A 49 -0.13 12.93 -1.89
N ALA A 50 -0.82 12.66 -0.78
CA ALA A 50 -1.98 13.42 -0.34
C ALA A 50 -1.62 14.88 -0.02
N HIS A 51 -0.52 15.13 0.70
CA HIS A 51 -0.06 16.49 0.99
C HIS A 51 0.33 17.24 -0.29
N ARG A 52 1.06 16.60 -1.21
CA ARG A 52 1.45 17.19 -2.49
C ARG A 52 0.24 17.46 -3.40
N ALA A 53 -0.72 16.55 -3.41
CA ALA A 53 -1.96 16.75 -4.12
C ALA A 53 -2.76 17.91 -3.52
N ALA A 54 -2.77 18.11 -2.20
CA ALA A 54 -3.47 19.23 -1.58
C ALA A 54 -2.83 20.60 -1.85
N THR A 55 -1.53 20.68 -2.12
CA THR A 55 -0.91 21.90 -2.69
C THR A 55 -1.25 22.08 -4.18
N GLY A 56 -1.91 21.07 -4.76
CA GLY A 56 -2.35 20.88 -6.13
C GLY A 56 -1.26 20.86 -7.17
N GLU A 57 -0.18 20.19 -6.78
CA GLU A 57 0.89 19.72 -7.63
C GLU A 57 0.63 18.25 -8.01
N LEU A 58 -0.54 17.95 -8.60
CA LEU A 58 -0.94 16.56 -8.92
C LEU A 58 0.07 15.85 -9.83
N GLU A 59 0.69 16.58 -10.75
CA GLU A 59 1.67 16.05 -11.70
C GLU A 59 3.02 15.69 -11.06
N HIS A 60 3.24 16.04 -9.78
CA HIS A 60 4.49 15.75 -9.08
C HIS A 60 4.72 14.23 -8.98
N PRO A 61 5.97 13.73 -9.15
CA PRO A 61 6.27 12.31 -9.08
C PRO A 61 5.88 11.61 -7.76
N GLU A 62 5.77 12.36 -6.66
CA GLU A 62 5.28 11.81 -5.38
C GLU A 62 3.85 11.29 -5.46
N CYS A 63 2.97 11.94 -6.24
CA CYS A 63 1.56 11.56 -6.37
C CYS A 63 1.37 10.18 -7.03
N ARG A 64 2.31 9.77 -7.89
CA ARG A 64 2.30 8.45 -8.57
C ARG A 64 3.11 7.39 -7.84
N ALA A 65 3.97 7.77 -6.88
CA ALA A 65 4.91 6.86 -6.24
C ALA A 65 4.27 5.65 -5.52
N PRO A 66 3.11 5.78 -4.82
CA PRO A 66 2.46 4.62 -4.20
C PRO A 66 2.02 3.57 -5.23
N ILE A 67 1.45 4.01 -6.35
CA ILE A 67 0.94 3.15 -7.43
C ILE A 67 2.11 2.40 -8.07
N GLU A 68 3.17 3.12 -8.47
CA GLU A 68 4.31 2.50 -9.14
C GLU A 68 5.02 1.46 -8.25
N ARG A 69 5.21 1.76 -6.97
CA ARG A 69 5.81 0.82 -6.01
C ARG A 69 4.96 -0.43 -5.84
N GLN A 70 3.64 -0.29 -5.77
CA GLN A 70 2.72 -1.42 -5.66
C GLN A 70 2.69 -2.27 -6.92
N ARG A 71 2.75 -1.65 -8.11
CA ARG A 71 2.87 -2.38 -9.39
C ARG A 71 4.13 -3.24 -9.43
N VAL A 72 5.27 -2.73 -8.96
CA VAL A 72 6.51 -3.51 -8.87
C VAL A 72 6.32 -4.72 -7.95
N ILE A 73 5.75 -4.54 -6.75
CA ILE A 73 5.54 -5.65 -5.81
C ILE A 73 4.55 -6.68 -6.38
N LEU A 74 3.47 -6.24 -7.02
CA LEU A 74 2.50 -7.11 -7.67
C LEU A 74 3.14 -7.96 -8.79
N ALA A 75 3.93 -7.31 -9.64
CA ALA A 75 4.66 -7.97 -10.72
C ALA A 75 5.69 -8.95 -10.17
N GLU A 76 6.45 -8.57 -9.13
CA GLU A 76 7.35 -9.47 -8.42
C GLU A 76 6.60 -10.71 -7.95
N LEU A 77 5.44 -10.56 -7.32
CA LEU A 77 4.60 -11.66 -6.82
C LEU A 77 3.95 -12.50 -7.93
N GLY A 78 4.01 -12.07 -9.19
CA GLY A 78 3.40 -12.75 -10.33
C GLY A 78 1.88 -12.64 -10.34
N GLY A 79 1.33 -11.58 -9.74
CA GLY A 79 -0.10 -11.31 -9.78
C GLY A 79 -0.55 -10.76 -11.14
N PRO A 80 -1.86 -10.85 -11.46
CA PRO A 80 -2.43 -10.19 -12.64
C PRO A 80 -2.16 -8.69 -12.60
N ALA A 81 -1.74 -8.09 -13.71
CA ALA A 81 -1.34 -6.68 -13.77
C ALA A 81 -2.48 -5.71 -13.40
N ASP A 82 -3.72 -6.13 -13.63
CA ASP A 82 -4.95 -5.38 -13.39
C ASP A 82 -5.56 -5.60 -12.00
N LEU A 83 -4.99 -6.50 -11.19
CA LEU A 83 -5.54 -6.89 -9.88
C LEU A 83 -5.81 -5.70 -8.96
N LEU A 84 -4.95 -4.67 -9.02
CA LEU A 84 -5.01 -3.50 -8.15
C LEU A 84 -5.51 -2.24 -8.87
N ASP A 85 -5.83 -2.32 -10.16
CA ASP A 85 -6.25 -1.15 -10.94
C ASP A 85 -7.46 -0.41 -10.35
N PRO A 86 -8.50 -1.08 -9.82
CA PRO A 86 -9.60 -0.38 -9.16
C PRO A 86 -9.15 0.50 -7.98
N LEU A 87 -8.21 0.01 -7.17
CA LEU A 87 -7.66 0.75 -6.03
C LEU A 87 -6.75 1.90 -6.49
N PHE A 88 -6.04 1.72 -7.61
CA PHE A 88 -5.21 2.77 -8.20
C PHE A 88 -6.06 3.89 -8.82
N THR A 89 -7.18 3.54 -9.45
CA THR A 89 -8.16 4.51 -9.95
C THR A 89 -8.75 5.31 -8.79
N GLU A 90 -9.20 4.64 -7.73
CA GLU A 90 -9.75 5.29 -6.53
C GLU A 90 -8.74 6.27 -5.90
N LEU A 91 -7.48 5.84 -5.72
CA LEU A 91 -6.43 6.71 -5.20
C LEU A 91 -6.17 7.91 -6.13
N SER A 92 -6.12 7.68 -7.45
CA SER A 92 -5.88 8.76 -8.42
C SER A 92 -7.00 9.79 -8.43
N ASP A 93 -8.25 9.35 -8.32
CA ASP A 93 -9.42 10.23 -8.26
C ASP A 93 -9.47 11.00 -6.93
N LEU A 94 -9.11 10.37 -5.81
CA LEU A 94 -8.94 11.04 -4.52
C LEU A 94 -7.89 12.15 -4.61
N LEU A 95 -6.68 11.84 -5.10
CA LEU A 95 -5.61 12.83 -5.25
C LEU A 95 -6.01 13.97 -6.21
N ARG A 96 -6.72 13.67 -7.30
CA ARG A 96 -7.29 14.69 -8.19
C ARG A 96 -8.28 15.58 -7.43
N GLY A 97 -9.18 15.00 -6.65
CA GLY A 97 -10.11 15.73 -5.80
C GLY A 97 -9.40 16.70 -4.86
N LEU A 98 -8.41 16.22 -4.11
CA LEU A 98 -7.57 17.04 -3.21
C LEU A 98 -6.89 18.19 -3.96
N SER A 99 -6.39 17.94 -5.18
CA SER A 99 -5.76 18.95 -6.02
C SER A 99 -6.71 20.02 -6.55
N LEU A 100 -7.97 19.68 -6.78
CA LEU A 100 -8.99 20.64 -7.21
C LEU A 100 -9.45 21.53 -6.05
N VAL A 101 -9.65 20.95 -4.85
CA VAL A 101 -10.16 21.70 -3.69
C VAL A 101 -9.08 22.41 -2.88
N ARG A 102 -7.81 22.00 -3.03
CA ARG A 102 -6.64 22.55 -2.29
C ARG A 102 -6.77 22.41 -0.76
N GLU A 103 -7.40 21.32 -0.32
CA GLU A 103 -7.66 21.01 1.09
C GLU A 103 -7.34 19.54 1.36
N LEU A 104 -6.84 19.25 2.56
CA LEU A 104 -6.65 17.89 3.07
C LEU A 104 -7.23 17.81 4.48
N SER A 105 -8.43 17.25 4.59
CA SER A 105 -9.05 17.00 5.88
C SER A 105 -8.43 15.76 6.56
N PRO A 106 -8.49 15.63 7.90
CA PRO A 106 -8.07 14.40 8.58
C PRO A 106 -8.81 13.16 8.07
N ARG A 107 -10.08 13.30 7.66
CA ARG A 107 -10.88 12.22 7.10
C ARG A 107 -10.45 11.81 5.69
N SER A 108 -9.87 12.72 4.93
CA SER A 108 -9.36 12.42 3.59
C SER A 108 -7.94 11.85 3.62
N LEU A 109 -7.22 12.09 4.72
CA LEU A 109 -5.89 11.54 4.97
C LEU A 109 -5.94 10.10 5.51
N ASP A 110 -6.99 9.77 6.28
CA ASP A 110 -7.30 8.42 6.77
C ASP A 110 -7.87 7.53 5.65
#